data_AF-A0AAX4HXE3-F1
#
_entry.id   AF-A0AAX4HXE3-F1
#
_cell.length_a   1.000
_cell.length_b   1.000
_cell.length_c   1.000
_cell.angle_alpha   90.00
_cell.angle_beta   90.00
_cell.angle_gamma   90.00
#
_symmetry.space_group_name_H-M   'P 1'
#
loop_
_entity.id
_entity.type
_entity.pdbx_description
1 polymer ?
#
loop_
_entity_poly.entity_id
_entity_poly.type
_entity_poly.pdbx_seq_one_letter_code
_entity_poly.pdbx_strand_id
1 'polypeptide(L)'
;MMRAVIPFMREKKSGAIVNIASTAGTSGAVAGIAYTCSKHRLIGATKNMAWRFRKEGIRCNAVLPGAVDSRIGKAIGAGHGGE
;
A
#
# COMPACT_ATOMS: atom_id res chain seq x y z
N MET A 1 -11.28 0.73 2.88
CA MET A 1 -10.99 -0.14 4.02
C MET A 1 -10.57 0.62 5.28
N MET A 2 -9.50 1.43 5.27
CA MET A 2 -9.00 2.11 6.51
C MET A 2 -10.10 2.83 7.31
N ARG A 3 -10.91 3.70 6.69
CA ARG A 3 -12.00 4.42 7.38
C ARG A 3 -12.93 3.52 8.20
N ALA A 4 -13.24 2.32 7.70
CA ALA A 4 -14.20 1.42 8.33
C ALA A 4 -13.66 0.76 9.61
N VAL A 5 -12.34 0.53 9.70
CA VAL A 5 -11.74 -0.13 10.87
C VAL A 5 -11.36 0.84 11.99
N ILE A 6 -11.24 2.14 11.68
CA ILE A 6 -10.80 3.16 12.64
C ILE A 6 -11.68 3.24 13.89
N PRO A 7 -13.03 3.26 13.82
CA PRO A 7 -13.86 3.33 15.03
C PRO A 7 -13.53 2.22 16.04
N PHE A 8 -13.41 0.99 15.58
CA PHE A 8 -13.07 -0.18 16.42
C PHE A 8 -11.66 -0.08 17.01
N MET A 9 -10.68 0.38 16.25
CA MET A 9 -9.31 0.57 16.74
C MET A 9 -9.21 1.69 17.79
N ARG A 10 -10.01 2.76 17.63
CA ARG A 10 -10.09 3.86 18.60
C ARG A 10 -10.73 3.41 19.91
N GLU A 11 -11.81 2.64 19.84
CA GLU A 11 -12.46 2.05 21.02
C GLU A 11 -11.47 1.19 21.82
N LYS A 12 -10.69 0.36 21.13
CA LYS A 12 -9.65 -0.48 21.75
C LYS A 12 -8.38 0.28 22.15
N LYS A 13 -8.25 1.56 21.78
CA LYS A 13 -7.01 2.37 21.94
C LYS A 13 -5.76 1.66 21.42
N SER A 14 -5.93 0.82 20.39
CA SER A 14 -4.88 -0.05 19.84
C SER A 14 -5.26 -0.48 18.43
N GLY A 15 -4.28 -0.40 17.51
CA GLY A 15 -4.48 -0.87 16.15
C GLY A 15 -3.22 -0.84 15.29
N ALA A 16 -3.16 -1.74 14.31
CA ALA A 16 -2.14 -1.75 13.29
C ALA A 16 -2.79 -1.90 11.91
N ILE A 17 -2.46 -0.97 11.01
CA ILE A 17 -2.86 -1.01 9.60
C ILE A 17 -1.60 -1.24 8.77
N VAL A 18 -1.63 -2.24 7.89
CA VAL A 18 -0.56 -2.53 6.93
C VAL A 18 -1.13 -2.41 5.53
N ASN A 19 -0.65 -1.44 4.77
CA ASN A 19 -1.00 -1.25 3.37
C ASN A 19 0.02 -1.93 2.46
N ILE A 20 -0.43 -2.67 1.46
CA ILE A 20 0.44 -3.25 0.42
C ILE A 20 0.58 -2.27 -0.74
N ALA A 21 1.69 -1.53 -0.75
CA ALA A 21 2.04 -0.58 -1.81
C ALA A 21 2.84 -1.30 -2.91
N SER A 22 3.92 -0.69 -3.38
CA SER A 22 4.86 -1.20 -4.40
C SER A 22 6.09 -0.30 -4.41
N THR A 23 7.24 -0.81 -4.85
CA THR A 23 8.41 0.03 -5.18
C THR A 23 8.09 1.09 -6.24
N ALA A 24 7.09 0.85 -7.10
CA ALA A 24 6.52 1.86 -8.01
C ALA A 24 5.93 3.08 -7.30
N GLY A 25 5.69 3.01 -5.98
CA GLY A 25 5.27 4.15 -5.17
C GLY A 25 6.41 5.11 -4.79
N THR A 26 7.66 4.73 -5.07
CA THR A 26 8.87 5.55 -4.82
C THR A 26 9.72 5.75 -6.08
N SER A 27 9.37 5.10 -7.19
CA SER A 27 10.06 5.19 -8.49
C SER A 27 9.07 5.46 -9.61
N GLY A 28 9.46 6.19 -10.66
CA GLY A 28 8.56 6.56 -11.76
C GLY A 28 8.35 5.54 -12.88
N ALA A 29 9.21 4.52 -13.00
CA ALA A 29 9.36 3.74 -14.24
C ALA A 29 8.73 2.33 -14.22
N VAL A 30 7.68 2.08 -13.41
CA VAL A 30 7.15 0.71 -13.22
C VAL A 30 5.64 0.62 -13.44
N ALA A 31 5.20 -0.26 -14.35
CA ALA A 31 3.80 -0.67 -14.56
C ALA A 31 2.79 0.44 -14.95
N GLY A 32 3.26 1.57 -15.50
CA GLY A 32 2.44 2.62 -16.11
C GLY A 32 1.93 3.71 -15.14
N ILE A 33 1.53 4.86 -15.71
CA ILE A 33 1.21 6.08 -14.94
C ILE A 33 0.10 5.87 -13.90
N ALA A 34 -0.99 5.19 -14.25
CA ALA A 34 -2.10 4.97 -13.34
C ALA A 34 -1.69 4.14 -12.12
N TYR A 35 -0.90 3.09 -12.34
CA TYR A 35 -0.37 2.25 -11.28
C TYR A 35 0.59 3.02 -10.39
N THR A 36 1.60 3.68 -10.97
CA THR A 36 2.57 4.52 -10.26
C THR A 36 1.88 5.58 -9.40
N CYS A 37 0.92 6.32 -9.95
CA CYS A 37 0.13 7.31 -9.21
C CYS A 37 -0.64 6.69 -8.04
N SER A 38 -1.30 5.55 -8.27
CA SER A 38 -2.06 4.86 -7.22
C SER A 38 -1.17 4.42 -6.06
N LYS A 39 0.07 3.96 -6.35
CA LYS A 39 1.00 3.47 -5.33
C LYS A 39 1.70 4.60 -4.59
N HIS A 40 2.01 5.72 -5.24
CA HIS A 40 2.44 6.95 -4.57
C HIS A 40 1.35 7.49 -3.63
N ARG A 41 0.10 7.54 -4.10
CA ARG A 41 -1.06 7.95 -3.29
C ARG A 41 -1.20 7.10 -2.03
N LEU A 42 -1.03 5.79 -2.14
CA LEU A 42 -1.17 4.88 -0.99
C LEU A 42 -0.08 5.12 0.07
N ILE A 43 1.13 5.49 -0.33
CA ILE A 43 2.20 5.89 0.61
C ILE A 43 1.85 7.20 1.31
N GLY A 44 1.39 8.22 0.58
CA GLY A 44 0.93 9.47 1.17
C GLY A 44 -0.22 9.26 2.16
N ALA A 45 -1.21 8.46 1.79
CA ALA A 45 -2.32 8.09 2.67
C ALA A 45 -1.85 7.36 3.93
N THR A 46 -0.88 6.44 3.80
CA THR A 46 -0.29 5.72 4.93
C THR A 46 0.35 6.68 5.92
N LYS A 47 1.21 7.60 5.44
CA LYS A 47 1.88 8.61 6.27
C LYS A 47 0.88 9.53 6.98
N ASN A 48 -0.14 9.99 6.26
CA ASN A 48 -1.20 10.82 6.82
C ASN A 48 -1.94 10.10 7.96
N MET A 49 -2.36 8.85 7.73
CA MET A 49 -3.08 8.05 8.74
C MET A 49 -2.21 7.76 9.96
N ALA A 50 -0.94 7.40 9.75
CA ALA A 50 0.02 7.19 10.84
C ALA A 50 0.12 8.43 11.72
N TRP A 51 0.29 9.61 11.12
CA TRP A 51 0.36 10.87 11.87
C TRP A 51 -0.95 11.22 12.57
N ARG A 52 -2.08 11.07 11.86
CA ARG A 52 -3.40 11.48 12.33
C ARG A 52 -3.84 10.72 13.58
N PHE A 53 -3.52 9.44 13.68
CA PHE A 53 -3.98 8.56 14.76
C PHE A 53 -2.87 8.12 15.73
N ARG A 54 -1.66 8.68 15.62
CA ARG A 54 -0.49 8.30 16.45
C ARG A 54 -0.73 8.35 17.96
N LYS A 55 -1.54 9.30 18.43
CA LYS A 55 -1.86 9.48 19.86
C LYS A 55 -2.98 8.55 20.34
N GLU A 56 -3.62 7.84 19.42
CA GLU A 56 -4.78 6.99 19.69
C GLU A 56 -4.40 5.50 19.74
N GLY A 57 -3.09 5.19 19.80
CA GLY A 57 -2.57 3.82 19.82
C GLY A 57 -2.63 3.10 18.46
N ILE A 58 -2.87 3.84 17.37
CA ILE A 58 -3.03 3.27 16.02
C ILE A 58 -1.81 3.58 15.19
N ARG A 59 -1.18 2.54 14.64
CA ARG A 59 -0.05 2.67 13.70
C ARG A 59 -0.50 2.30 12.29
N CYS A 60 0.06 2.98 11.29
CA CYS A 60 -0.18 2.69 9.88
C CYS A 60 1.16 2.64 9.14
N ASN A 61 1.45 1.53 8.49
CA ASN A 61 2.69 1.34 7.73
C ASN A 61 2.38 0.77 6.35
N ALA A 62 3.33 0.94 5.42
CA ALA A 62 3.24 0.38 4.09
C ALA A 62 4.42 -0.57 3.85
N VAL A 63 4.13 -1.70 3.21
CA VAL A 63 5.15 -2.59 2.63
C VAL A 63 5.18 -2.32 1.13
N LEU A 64 6.37 -2.19 0.56
CA LEU A 64 6.58 -1.87 -0.86
C LEU A 64 7.29 -3.03 -1.56
N PRO A 65 6.58 -4.09 -1.98
CA PRO A 65 7.20 -5.17 -2.70
C PRO A 65 7.65 -4.73 -4.10
N GLY A 66 8.79 -5.29 -4.55
CA GLY A 66 9.20 -5.29 -5.95
C GLY A 66 8.57 -6.46 -6.72
N ALA A 67 9.34 -7.11 -7.58
CA ALA A 67 8.90 -8.37 -8.19
C ALA A 67 8.72 -9.44 -7.10
N VAL A 68 7.56 -10.09 -7.07
CA VAL A 68 7.22 -11.14 -6.09
C VAL A 68 6.68 -12.35 -6.84
N ASP A 69 7.19 -13.54 -6.51
CA ASP A 69 6.65 -14.81 -6.99
C ASP A 69 5.23 -15.02 -6.44
N SER A 70 4.26 -14.64 -7.25
CA SER A 70 2.85 -14.66 -6.93
C SER A 70 2.05 -14.87 -8.21
N ARG A 71 0.77 -15.25 -8.10
CA ARG A 71 -0.10 -15.36 -9.28
C ARG A 71 -0.13 -14.07 -10.11
N ILE A 72 -0.08 -12.91 -9.46
CA ILE A 72 -0.02 -11.59 -10.13
C ILE A 72 1.33 -11.41 -10.83
N GLY A 73 2.44 -11.71 -10.16
CA GLY A 73 3.78 -11.64 -10.75
C GLY A 73 3.94 -12.54 -11.97
N LYS A 74 3.42 -13.78 -11.89
CA LYS A 74 3.40 -14.73 -13.00
C LYS A 74 2.53 -14.25 -14.16
N ALA A 75 1.36 -13.68 -13.89
CA ALA A 75 0.47 -13.15 -14.93
C ALA A 75 1.10 -11.97 -15.69
N ILE A 76 1.82 -11.08 -14.99
CA ILE A 76 2.53 -9.95 -15.62
C ILE A 76 3.73 -10.44 -16.45
N GLY A 77 4.46 -11.46 -15.97
CA GLY A 77 5.60 -12.05 -16.69
C GLY A 77 5.17 -12.85 -17.93
N ALA A 78 4.04 -13.56 -17.87
CA ALA A 78 3.51 -14.34 -18.98
C ALA A 78 3.00 -13.47 -20.16
N GLY A 79 2.74 -12.18 -19.93
CA GLY A 79 2.33 -11.23 -20.97
C GLY A 79 3.46 -10.69 -21.87
N HIS A 80 4.72 -11.09 -21.64
CA HIS A 80 5.88 -10.67 -22.44
C HIS A 80 6.48 -11.82 -23.29
N GLY A 81 5.73 -12.90 -23.48
CA GLY A 81 6.09 -13.99 -24.40
C GLY A 81 5.17 -14.00 -25.61
N GLY A 82 5.50 -13.22 -26.64
CA GLY A 82 4.82 -13.26 -27.93
C GLY A 82 4.71 -11.90 -28.61
N GLU A 83 5.56 -11.73 -29.64
CA GLU A 83 5.63 -10.66 -30.66
C GLU A 83 6.24 -9.31 -30.27
#